data_AF-A0A9W8WLV5-F1
#
_entry.id   AF-A0A9W8WLV5-F1
#
_cell.length_a   1.000
_cell.length_b   1.000
_cell.length_c   1.000
_cell.angle_alpha   90.00
_cell.angle_beta   90.00
_cell.angle_gamma   90.00
#
_symmetry.space_group_name_H-M   'P 1'
#
loop_
_entity.id
_entity.type
_entity.pdbx_description
1 polymer ?
#
loop_
_entity_poly.entity_id
_entity_poly.type
_entity_poly.pdbx_seq_one_letter_code
_entity_poly.pdbx_strand_id
1 'polypeptide(L)'
;MFNVPPPEMGPQLVAMALRDTRHHPVMGRAITILKGIDSNTHVAWKRALDQLESLCASDTTATASDVGAILLEARGSYLIDDDELTHFLRKAKKECLYVLSQKYPVRSWLTQCMARMFGVDAPSVPDENWWTTAREQIELGDDKRSFSLTDLAWRRLIEAGRHFESGGSHKKAKIGAKRVIKLVDKVYRRQKNEPIFDLITDITLDGQELSGLDSNF
;
A
#
# COMPACT_ATOMS: atom_id res chain seq x y z
N MET A 1 -47.82 -2.92 -16.64
CA MET A 1 -48.03 -1.54 -16.15
C MET A 1 -47.07 -1.34 -14.99
N PHE A 2 -46.06 -0.49 -15.15
CA PHE A 2 -45.17 -0.12 -14.05
C PHE A 2 -45.85 1.01 -13.26
N ASN A 3 -46.16 0.76 -11.98
CA ASN A 3 -46.61 1.81 -11.07
C ASN A 3 -45.45 2.79 -10.87
N VAL A 4 -45.55 3.96 -11.49
CA VAL A 4 -44.64 5.07 -11.22
C VAL A 4 -45.04 5.61 -9.84
N PRO A 5 -44.13 5.61 -8.84
CA PRO A 5 -44.45 6.16 -7.53
C PRO A 5 -44.72 7.68 -7.64
N PRO A 6 -45.60 8.24 -6.81
CA PRO A 6 -45.88 9.68 -6.80
C PRO A 6 -44.58 10.49 -6.63
N PRO A 7 -44.44 11.62 -7.35
CA PRO A 7 -43.20 12.41 -7.43
C PRO A 7 -42.73 12.96 -6.07
N GLU A 8 -43.63 13.07 -5.09
CA GLU A 8 -43.36 13.51 -3.72
C GLU A 8 -42.56 12.48 -2.90
N MET A 9 -42.53 11.21 -3.30
CA MET A 9 -41.68 10.19 -2.65
C MET A 9 -40.23 10.18 -3.14
N GLY A 10 -39.88 10.98 -4.15
CA GLY A 10 -38.51 11.03 -4.69
C GLY A 10 -37.43 11.28 -3.63
N PRO A 11 -37.54 12.33 -2.79
CA PRO A 11 -36.59 12.60 -1.71
C PRO A 11 -36.55 11.51 -0.64
N GLN A 12 -37.69 10.87 -0.33
CA GLN A 12 -37.76 9.80 0.66
C GLN A 12 -37.20 8.47 0.12
N LEU A 13 -37.42 8.16 -1.15
CA LEU A 13 -36.82 7.03 -1.84
C LEU A 13 -35.31 7.22 -2.04
N VAL A 14 -34.86 8.43 -2.32
CA VAL A 14 -33.42 8.79 -2.35
C VAL A 14 -32.83 8.69 -0.95
N ALA A 15 -33.49 9.19 0.08
CA ALA A 15 -33.02 9.05 1.47
C ALA A 15 -32.99 7.58 1.92
N MET A 16 -33.98 6.75 1.53
CA MET A 16 -33.97 5.30 1.79
C MET A 16 -32.89 4.57 0.99
N ALA A 17 -32.65 4.97 -0.26
CA ALA A 17 -31.57 4.43 -1.08
C ALA A 17 -30.19 4.82 -0.53
N LEU A 18 -30.01 6.07 -0.09
CA LEU A 18 -28.77 6.54 0.55
C LEU A 18 -28.55 5.92 1.95
N ARG A 19 -29.62 5.49 2.63
CA ARG A 19 -29.55 4.67 3.84
C ARG A 19 -29.18 3.21 3.57
N ASP A 20 -29.40 2.72 2.34
CA ASP A 20 -28.87 1.44 1.89
C ASP A 20 -27.40 1.63 1.51
N THR A 21 -26.54 1.02 2.31
CA THR A 21 -25.09 1.17 2.26
C THR A 21 -24.49 0.74 0.92
N ARG A 22 -25.20 -0.13 0.19
CA ARG A 22 -24.85 -0.57 -1.17
C ARG A 22 -25.01 0.53 -2.22
N HIS A 23 -25.78 1.58 -1.93
CA HIS A 23 -25.98 2.74 -2.80
C HIS A 23 -25.35 4.01 -2.23
N HIS A 24 -24.63 3.92 -1.09
CA HIS A 24 -23.96 5.08 -0.51
C HIS A 24 -22.81 5.53 -1.44
N PRO A 25 -22.85 6.75 -2.00
CA PRO A 25 -21.91 7.20 -3.04
C PRO A 25 -20.45 7.11 -2.61
N VAL A 26 -20.17 7.35 -1.32
CA VAL A 26 -18.82 7.31 -0.74
C VAL A 26 -18.25 5.88 -0.77
N MET A 27 -19.07 4.86 -0.53
CA MET A 27 -18.65 3.47 -0.49
C MET A 27 -18.49 2.90 -1.90
N GLY A 28 -19.49 3.13 -2.77
CA GLY A 28 -19.43 2.69 -4.17
C GLY A 28 -18.29 3.33 -4.96
N ARG A 29 -18.00 4.62 -4.73
CA ARG A 29 -16.87 5.33 -5.34
C ARG A 29 -15.53 4.74 -4.86
N ALA A 30 -15.35 4.56 -3.55
CA ALA A 30 -14.12 4.00 -2.98
C ALA A 30 -13.82 2.58 -3.52
N ILE A 31 -14.83 1.70 -3.55
CA ILE A 31 -14.68 0.35 -4.11
C ILE A 31 -14.34 0.41 -5.61
N THR A 32 -15.04 1.23 -6.39
CA THR A 32 -14.79 1.37 -7.84
C THR A 32 -13.37 1.82 -8.11
N ILE A 33 -12.88 2.78 -7.34
CA ILE A 33 -11.51 3.27 -7.44
C ILE A 33 -10.53 2.17 -7.11
N LEU A 34 -10.69 1.52 -5.96
CA LEU A 34 -9.77 0.48 -5.53
C LEU A 34 -9.77 -0.74 -6.47
N LYS A 35 -10.90 -1.07 -7.08
CA LYS A 35 -11.00 -2.10 -8.14
C LYS A 35 -10.32 -1.69 -9.45
N GLY A 36 -10.29 -0.39 -9.75
CA GLY A 36 -9.59 0.16 -10.90
C GLY A 36 -8.06 0.15 -10.75
N ILE A 37 -7.55 -0.27 -9.59
CA ILE A 37 -6.12 -0.27 -9.28
C ILE A 37 -5.43 -1.51 -9.85
N ASP A 38 -4.21 -1.30 -10.33
CA ASP A 38 -3.29 -2.35 -10.73
C ASP A 38 -2.96 -3.26 -9.53
N SER A 39 -2.98 -4.58 -9.71
CA SER A 39 -2.68 -5.54 -8.64
C SER A 39 -1.27 -5.37 -8.02
N ASN A 40 -0.37 -4.60 -8.66
CA ASN A 40 1.00 -4.34 -8.21
C ASN A 40 1.16 -3.03 -7.42
N THR A 41 0.14 -2.62 -6.66
CA THR A 41 0.20 -1.49 -5.72
C THR A 41 0.35 -1.96 -4.28
N HIS A 42 0.50 -1.03 -3.35
CA HIS A 42 0.72 -1.31 -1.95
C HIS A 42 -0.36 -2.24 -1.37
N VAL A 43 0.06 -3.26 -0.60
CA VAL A 43 -0.82 -4.31 -0.07
C VAL A 43 -1.99 -3.76 0.77
N ALA A 44 -1.79 -2.63 1.44
CA ALA A 44 -2.84 -2.02 2.25
C ALA A 44 -4.05 -1.57 1.41
N TRP A 45 -3.86 -1.19 0.15
CA TRP A 45 -4.97 -0.83 -0.73
C TRP A 45 -5.83 -2.04 -1.09
N LYS A 46 -5.20 -3.19 -1.29
CA LYS A 46 -5.92 -4.46 -1.49
C LYS A 46 -6.70 -4.86 -0.24
N ARG A 47 -6.08 -4.76 0.95
CA ARG A 47 -6.77 -5.05 2.22
C ARG A 47 -7.95 -4.12 2.45
N ALA A 48 -7.81 -2.83 2.13
CA ALA A 48 -8.92 -1.87 2.21
C ALA A 48 -10.06 -2.27 1.27
N LEU A 49 -9.75 -2.68 0.03
CA LEU A 49 -10.77 -3.17 -0.90
C LEU A 49 -11.52 -4.38 -0.32
N ASP A 50 -10.78 -5.40 0.14
CA ASP A 50 -11.36 -6.61 0.72
C ASP A 50 -12.28 -6.28 1.93
N GLN A 51 -11.84 -5.36 2.79
CA GLN A 51 -12.64 -4.90 3.93
C GLN A 51 -13.91 -4.14 3.50
N LEU A 52 -13.81 -3.26 2.50
CA LEU A 52 -14.96 -2.51 1.99
C LEU A 52 -15.96 -3.43 1.28
N GLU A 53 -15.50 -4.44 0.54
CA GLU A 53 -16.38 -5.43 -0.08
C GLU A 53 -17.08 -6.29 0.96
N SER A 54 -16.37 -6.74 2.00
CA SER A 54 -16.94 -7.47 3.13
C SER A 54 -18.01 -6.65 3.84
N LEU A 55 -17.71 -5.38 4.10
CA LEU A 55 -18.62 -4.43 4.72
C LEU A 55 -19.89 -4.24 3.86
N CYS A 56 -19.76 -4.19 2.53
CA CYS A 56 -20.86 -4.11 1.57
C CYS A 56 -21.72 -5.39 1.53
N ALA A 57 -21.10 -6.55 1.75
CA ALA A 57 -21.76 -7.84 1.73
C ALA A 57 -22.44 -8.19 3.06
N SER A 58 -22.07 -7.49 4.15
CA SER A 58 -22.66 -7.69 5.46
C SER A 58 -24.06 -7.09 5.56
N ASP A 59 -24.94 -7.70 6.37
CA ASP A 59 -26.24 -7.11 6.75
C ASP A 59 -26.10 -5.93 7.73
N THR A 60 -24.87 -5.44 7.97
CA THR A 60 -24.58 -4.35 8.90
C THR A 60 -24.65 -3.01 8.17
N THR A 61 -25.28 -2.01 8.80
CA THR A 61 -25.29 -0.65 8.27
C THR A 61 -23.91 0.00 8.38
N ALA A 62 -23.09 -0.15 7.36
CA ALA A 62 -21.87 0.61 7.12
C ALA A 62 -22.11 2.13 7.06
N THR A 63 -21.33 2.90 7.80
CA THR A 63 -21.37 4.37 7.77
C THR A 63 -20.25 4.95 6.91
N ALA A 64 -20.37 6.22 6.51
CA ALA A 64 -19.28 6.95 5.87
C ALA A 64 -18.01 7.01 6.76
N SER A 65 -18.20 7.02 8.08
CA SER A 65 -17.11 6.96 9.05
C SER A 65 -16.34 5.64 8.99
N ASP A 66 -17.04 4.51 8.84
CA ASP A 66 -16.40 3.19 8.72
C ASP A 66 -15.56 3.10 7.45
N VAL A 67 -16.09 3.59 6.32
CA VAL A 67 -15.37 3.67 5.05
C VAL A 67 -14.15 4.57 5.17
N GLY A 68 -14.30 5.75 5.80
CA GLY A 68 -13.20 6.68 6.03
C GLY A 68 -12.09 6.07 6.90
N ALA A 69 -12.45 5.35 7.97
CA ALA A 69 -11.48 4.70 8.86
C ALA A 69 -10.63 3.67 8.11
N ILE A 70 -11.24 2.82 7.28
CA ILE A 70 -10.54 1.81 6.47
C ILE A 70 -9.54 2.48 5.51
N LEU A 71 -9.98 3.52 4.80
CA LEU A 71 -9.12 4.23 3.84
C LEU A 71 -7.97 4.98 4.53
N LEU A 72 -8.22 5.60 5.69
CA LEU A 72 -7.19 6.28 6.47
C LEU A 72 -6.17 5.31 7.05
N GLU A 73 -6.60 4.13 7.50
CA GLU A 73 -5.68 3.08 7.97
C GLU A 73 -4.77 2.61 6.83
N ALA A 74 -5.34 2.32 5.65
CA ALA A 74 -4.57 1.89 4.50
C ALA A 74 -3.57 2.96 4.04
N ARG A 75 -3.99 4.22 4.05
CA ARG A 75 -3.14 5.39 3.79
C ARG A 75 -1.98 5.48 4.78
N GLY A 76 -2.27 5.36 6.08
CA GLY A 76 -1.26 5.38 7.13
C GLY A 76 -0.23 4.26 6.93
N SER A 77 -0.69 3.05 6.63
CA SER A 77 0.20 1.92 6.34
C SER A 77 1.09 2.16 5.13
N TYR A 78 0.53 2.69 4.03
CA TYR A 78 1.31 3.02 2.84
C TYR A 78 2.38 4.09 3.11
N LEU A 79 2.01 5.18 3.81
CA LEU A 79 2.93 6.28 4.11
C LEU A 79 4.12 5.83 4.95
N ILE A 80 3.92 4.90 5.88
CA ILE A 80 5.03 4.35 6.69
C ILE A 80 6.09 3.72 5.78
N ASP A 81 5.68 2.83 4.86
CA ASP A 81 6.61 2.17 3.94
C ASP A 81 7.23 3.16 2.93
N ASP A 82 6.45 4.13 2.43
CA ASP A 82 6.98 5.17 1.53
C ASP A 82 8.04 6.04 2.23
N ASP A 83 7.77 6.49 3.46
CA ASP A 83 8.69 7.28 4.27
C ASP A 83 9.97 6.49 4.60
N GLU A 84 9.85 5.20 4.93
CA GLU A 84 11.00 4.32 5.18
C GLU A 84 11.89 4.21 3.93
N LEU A 85 11.31 3.96 2.75
CA LEU A 85 12.05 3.88 1.49
C LEU A 85 12.66 5.21 1.08
N THR A 86 11.91 6.31 1.23
CA THR A 86 12.39 7.67 0.97
C THR A 86 13.59 8.00 1.86
N HIS A 87 13.48 7.71 3.15
CA HIS A 87 14.54 7.93 4.12
C HIS A 87 15.77 7.08 3.81
N PHE A 88 15.55 5.78 3.51
CA PHE A 88 16.60 4.86 3.11
C PHE A 88 17.35 5.37 1.88
N LEU A 89 16.64 5.71 0.81
CA LEU A 89 17.23 6.20 -0.43
C LEU A 89 18.03 7.49 -0.20
N ARG A 90 17.49 8.42 0.59
CA ARG A 90 18.16 9.68 0.92
C ARG A 90 19.46 9.44 1.68
N LYS A 91 19.48 8.56 2.69
CA LYS A 91 20.68 8.21 3.45
C LYS A 91 21.67 7.41 2.61
N ALA A 92 21.22 6.35 1.96
CA ALA A 92 22.07 5.44 1.22
C ALA A 92 22.73 6.09 -0.01
N LYS A 93 22.07 7.07 -0.65
CA LYS A 93 22.68 7.86 -1.74
C LYS A 93 23.84 8.74 -1.24
N LYS A 94 23.79 9.24 0.00
CA LYS A 94 24.87 10.01 0.63
C LYS A 94 25.99 9.09 1.15
N GLU A 95 25.61 8.01 1.82
CA GLU A 95 26.51 7.06 2.43
C GLU A 95 26.11 5.63 2.06
N CYS A 96 26.66 5.09 0.96
CA CYS A 96 26.21 3.80 0.44
C CYS A 96 26.40 2.61 1.40
N LEU A 97 27.33 2.72 2.36
CA LEU A 97 27.56 1.67 3.36
C LEU A 97 26.49 1.64 4.45
N TYR A 98 25.63 2.66 4.54
CA TYR A 98 24.43 2.67 5.39
C TYR A 98 23.56 1.42 5.17
N VAL A 99 23.51 0.92 3.93
CA VAL A 99 22.83 -0.32 3.53
C VAL A 99 23.28 -1.55 4.34
N LEU A 100 24.50 -1.50 4.89
CA LEU A 100 25.15 -2.57 5.65
C LEU A 100 25.26 -2.22 7.14
N SER A 101 24.58 -1.16 7.60
CA SER A 101 24.66 -0.70 8.99
C SER A 101 24.11 -1.74 9.95
N GLN A 102 24.87 -2.07 11.00
CA GLN A 102 24.41 -2.91 12.11
C GLN A 102 23.59 -2.13 13.14
N LYS A 103 23.75 -0.80 13.21
CA LYS A 103 22.98 0.06 14.13
C LYS A 103 21.52 0.21 13.68
N TYR A 104 21.31 0.19 12.36
CA TYR A 104 19.98 0.24 11.74
C TYR A 104 19.92 -0.84 10.65
N PRO A 105 19.66 -2.11 11.03
CA PRO A 105 19.74 -3.24 10.11
C PRO A 105 18.74 -3.13 8.95
N VAL A 106 19.24 -2.76 7.78
CA VAL A 106 18.41 -2.65 6.56
C VAL A 106 17.93 -4.02 6.07
N ARG A 107 18.75 -5.07 6.28
CA ARG A 107 18.45 -6.44 5.85
C ARG A 107 17.13 -6.97 6.38
N SER A 108 16.81 -6.58 7.61
CA SER A 108 15.67 -7.13 8.32
C SER A 108 14.34 -6.60 7.81
N TRP A 109 14.26 -5.39 7.25
CA TRP A 109 12.98 -4.77 6.87
C TRP A 109 12.86 -4.42 5.38
N LEU A 110 13.98 -4.16 4.68
CA LEU A 110 13.94 -3.58 3.33
C LEU A 110 13.15 -4.43 2.34
N THR A 111 13.34 -5.75 2.37
CA THR A 111 12.63 -6.65 1.46
C THR A 111 11.16 -6.80 1.79
N GLN A 112 10.78 -6.78 3.07
CA GLN A 112 9.37 -6.79 3.48
C GLN A 112 8.68 -5.50 3.02
N CYS A 113 9.31 -4.34 3.25
CA CYS A 113 8.81 -3.05 2.80
C CYS A 113 8.67 -3.01 1.28
N MET A 114 9.72 -3.37 0.52
CA MET A 114 9.64 -3.45 -0.94
C MET A 114 8.54 -4.41 -1.41
N ALA A 115 8.35 -5.55 -0.76
CA ALA A 115 7.30 -6.52 -1.06
C ALA A 115 5.89 -5.92 -0.92
N ARG A 116 5.64 -5.24 0.21
CA ARG A 116 4.36 -4.56 0.46
C ARG A 116 4.05 -3.52 -0.60
N MET A 117 5.05 -2.76 -1.05
CA MET A 117 4.87 -1.71 -2.07
C MET A 117 4.34 -2.20 -3.42
N PHE A 118 4.47 -3.49 -3.74
CA PHE A 118 3.89 -4.09 -4.95
C PHE A 118 2.85 -5.18 -4.65
N GLY A 119 2.26 -5.20 -3.45
CA GLY A 119 1.04 -5.96 -3.18
C GLY A 119 1.26 -7.32 -2.55
N VAL A 120 2.48 -7.63 -2.13
CA VAL A 120 2.77 -8.86 -1.38
C VAL A 120 2.55 -8.62 0.10
N ASP A 121 1.80 -9.52 0.74
CA ASP A 121 1.63 -9.51 2.19
C ASP A 121 2.95 -9.88 2.87
N ALA A 122 3.50 -8.95 3.66
CA ALA A 122 4.73 -9.13 4.41
C ALA A 122 4.59 -8.58 5.84
N PRO A 123 5.19 -9.24 6.85
CA PRO A 123 5.12 -8.77 8.23
C PRO A 123 5.70 -7.37 8.41
N SER A 124 5.05 -6.55 9.24
CA SER A 124 5.57 -5.22 9.61
C SER A 124 6.74 -5.29 10.58
N VAL A 125 6.88 -6.39 11.32
CA VAL A 125 8.03 -6.65 12.19
C VAL A 125 9.22 -7.09 11.33
N PRO A 126 10.39 -6.43 11.45
CA PRO A 126 11.59 -6.79 10.70
C PRO A 126 11.99 -8.25 10.90
N ASP A 127 12.14 -8.99 9.80
CA ASP A 127 12.64 -10.37 9.76
C ASP A 127 13.60 -10.56 8.57
N GLU A 128 14.88 -10.79 8.89
CA GLU A 128 15.95 -10.99 7.90
C GLU A 128 15.76 -12.26 7.06
N ASN A 129 15.03 -13.25 7.56
CA ASN A 129 14.85 -14.54 6.90
C ASN A 129 13.55 -14.64 6.12
N TRP A 130 12.59 -13.74 6.34
CA TRP A 130 11.26 -13.79 5.74
C TRP A 130 11.31 -13.93 4.22
N TRP A 131 12.14 -13.15 3.53
CA TRP A 131 12.20 -13.20 2.06
C TRP A 131 12.73 -14.54 1.52
N THR A 132 13.55 -15.25 2.30
CA THR A 132 14.12 -16.55 1.89
C THR A 132 13.03 -17.58 1.64
N THR A 133 12.01 -17.60 2.50
CA THR A 133 10.88 -18.53 2.42
C THR A 133 9.74 -17.96 1.57
N ALA A 134 9.38 -16.69 1.79
CA ALA A 134 8.22 -16.07 1.15
C ALA A 134 8.34 -16.05 -0.38
N ARG A 135 9.54 -15.78 -0.92
CA ARG A 135 9.76 -15.64 -2.37
C ARG A 135 9.42 -16.89 -3.20
N GLU A 136 9.36 -18.06 -2.57
CA GLU A 136 9.02 -19.33 -3.23
C GLU A 136 7.50 -19.52 -3.34
N GLN A 137 6.73 -18.80 -2.53
CA GLN A 137 5.28 -18.92 -2.41
C GLN A 137 4.53 -17.73 -3.04
N ILE A 138 5.25 -16.68 -3.45
CA ILE A 138 4.62 -15.50 -4.08
C ILE A 138 4.10 -15.88 -5.45
N GLU A 139 2.77 -15.83 -5.59
CA GLU A 139 2.11 -15.90 -6.89
C GLU A 139 2.38 -14.62 -7.67
N LEU A 140 3.11 -14.76 -8.78
CA LEU A 140 3.46 -13.64 -9.63
C LEU A 140 2.33 -13.39 -10.62
N GLY A 141 1.66 -12.25 -10.48
CA GLY A 141 0.74 -11.74 -11.50
C GLY A 141 1.44 -11.34 -12.81
N ASP A 142 0.75 -10.57 -13.64
CA ASP A 142 1.17 -10.26 -15.00
C ASP A 142 2.48 -9.43 -15.08
N ASP A 143 2.76 -8.58 -14.08
CA ASP A 143 4.03 -7.84 -13.98
C ASP A 143 4.97 -8.40 -12.92
N LYS A 144 5.89 -9.25 -13.35
CA LYS A 144 6.92 -9.88 -12.49
C LYS A 144 8.12 -8.98 -12.18
N ARG A 145 8.13 -7.74 -12.69
CA ARG A 145 9.32 -6.88 -12.62
C ARG A 145 9.59 -6.39 -11.21
N SER A 146 8.57 -6.00 -10.45
CA SER A 146 8.73 -5.54 -9.07
C SER A 146 9.29 -6.66 -8.19
N PHE A 147 8.75 -7.87 -8.31
CA PHE A 147 9.32 -9.06 -7.67
C PHE A 147 10.78 -9.29 -8.06
N SER A 148 11.09 -9.27 -9.36
CA SER A 148 12.45 -9.53 -9.86
C SER A 148 13.47 -8.51 -9.34
N LEU A 149 13.07 -7.24 -9.25
CA LEU A 149 13.90 -6.16 -8.71
C LEU A 149 14.12 -6.34 -7.20
N THR A 150 13.07 -6.72 -6.47
CA THR A 150 13.14 -7.00 -5.03
C THR A 150 14.02 -8.21 -4.72
N ASP A 151 13.83 -9.34 -5.41
CA ASP A 151 14.69 -10.52 -5.24
C ASP A 151 16.14 -10.21 -5.59
N LEU A 152 16.39 -9.45 -6.65
CA LEU A 152 17.75 -9.04 -7.02
C LEU A 152 18.35 -8.09 -5.98
N ALA A 153 17.57 -7.17 -5.40
CA ALA A 153 18.03 -6.28 -4.35
C ALA A 153 18.44 -7.07 -3.11
N TRP A 154 17.61 -8.02 -2.68
CA TRP A 154 17.88 -8.93 -1.58
C TRP A 154 19.18 -9.72 -1.80
N ARG A 155 19.33 -10.40 -2.94
CA ARG A 155 20.54 -11.19 -3.24
C ARG A 155 21.81 -10.34 -3.17
N ARG A 156 21.76 -9.11 -3.69
CA ARG A 156 22.90 -8.18 -3.65
C ARG A 156 23.18 -7.66 -2.26
N LEU A 157 22.15 -7.51 -1.44
CA LEU A 157 22.28 -7.12 -0.05
C LEU A 157 22.98 -8.21 0.78
N ILE A 158 22.57 -9.47 0.61
CA ILE A 158 23.22 -10.63 1.25
C ILE A 158 24.68 -10.76 0.79
N GLU A 159 24.94 -10.65 -0.51
CA GLU A 159 26.31 -10.71 -1.06
C GLU A 159 27.21 -9.58 -0.52
N ALA A 160 26.69 -8.34 -0.52
CA ALA A 160 27.41 -7.19 0.03
C ALA A 160 27.71 -7.36 1.52
N GLY A 161 26.74 -7.94 2.24
CA GLY A 161 26.84 -8.29 3.64
C GLY A 161 27.96 -9.26 3.97
N ARG A 162 27.97 -10.40 3.28
CA ARG A 162 29.04 -11.41 3.42
C ARG A 162 30.43 -10.82 3.18
N HIS A 163 30.56 -9.94 2.18
CA HIS A 163 31.83 -9.27 1.90
C HIS A 163 32.25 -8.27 2.98
N PHE A 164 31.29 -7.63 3.65
CA PHE A 164 31.57 -6.69 4.72
C PHE A 164 31.95 -7.40 6.02
N GLU A 165 31.23 -8.47 6.38
CA GLU A 165 31.45 -9.25 7.61
C GLU A 165 32.73 -10.07 7.58
N SER A 166 33.11 -10.63 6.43
CA SER A 166 34.33 -11.44 6.27
C SER A 166 35.63 -10.62 6.30
N GLY A 167 35.58 -9.31 6.53
CA GLY A 167 36.74 -8.43 6.37
C GLY A 167 37.28 -8.39 4.93
N GLY A 168 36.51 -8.89 3.96
CA GLY A 168 36.87 -8.94 2.56
C GLY A 168 36.99 -7.54 1.95
N SER A 169 37.47 -7.47 0.70
CA SER A 169 37.71 -6.20 -0.01
C SER A 169 36.52 -5.24 0.14
N HIS A 170 36.73 -4.15 0.89
CA HIS A 170 35.75 -3.10 1.13
C HIS A 170 35.12 -2.58 -0.17
N LYS A 171 35.86 -2.68 -1.28
CA LYS A 171 35.42 -2.37 -2.65
C LYS A 171 34.25 -3.24 -3.12
N LYS A 172 34.25 -4.54 -2.86
CA LYS A 172 33.16 -5.46 -3.26
C LYS A 172 31.88 -5.19 -2.49
N ALA A 173 31.96 -5.03 -1.17
CA ALA A 173 30.82 -4.63 -0.32
C ALA A 173 30.22 -3.30 -0.80
N LYS A 174 31.07 -2.31 -1.11
CA LYS A 174 30.64 -1.00 -1.64
C LYS A 174 29.94 -1.11 -3.00
N ILE A 175 30.44 -1.96 -3.90
CA ILE A 175 29.81 -2.23 -5.21
C ILE A 175 28.44 -2.88 -5.02
N GLY A 176 28.35 -3.89 -4.15
CA GLY A 176 27.09 -4.57 -3.83
C GLY A 176 26.07 -3.60 -3.25
N ALA A 177 26.45 -2.80 -2.24
CA ALA A 177 25.59 -1.80 -1.63
C ALA A 177 25.07 -0.76 -2.65
N LYS A 178 25.93 -0.26 -3.54
CA LYS A 178 25.50 0.63 -4.65
C LYS A 178 24.48 -0.03 -5.58
N ARG A 179 24.61 -1.34 -5.83
CA ARG A 179 23.63 -2.09 -6.65
C ARG A 179 22.29 -2.20 -5.93
N VAL A 180 22.28 -2.48 -4.62
CA VAL A 180 21.05 -2.49 -3.80
C VAL A 180 20.34 -1.15 -3.95
N ILE A 181 21.03 -0.04 -3.71
CA ILE A 181 20.44 1.32 -3.81
C ILE A 181 19.81 1.56 -5.18
N LYS A 182 20.51 1.19 -6.27
CA LYS A 182 20.01 1.34 -7.64
C LYS A 182 18.75 0.51 -7.89
N LEU A 183 18.64 -0.67 -7.29
CA LEU A 183 17.48 -1.55 -7.45
C LEU A 183 16.29 -1.02 -6.64
N VAL A 184 16.51 -0.59 -5.40
CA VAL A 184 15.48 0.04 -4.56
C VAL A 184 14.97 1.31 -5.24
N ASP A 185 15.84 2.18 -5.76
CA ASP A 185 15.43 3.40 -6.49
C ASP A 185 14.58 3.08 -7.73
N LYS A 186 14.85 1.95 -8.41
CA LYS A 186 14.03 1.50 -9.54
C LYS A 186 12.66 1.01 -9.11
N VAL A 187 12.55 0.30 -7.99
CA VAL A 187 11.25 -0.11 -7.43
C VAL A 187 10.46 1.12 -6.99
N TYR A 188 11.10 2.02 -6.25
CA TYR A 188 10.49 3.26 -5.77
C TYR A 188 9.99 4.17 -6.90
N ARG A 189 10.72 4.30 -8.01
CA ARG A 189 10.22 5.08 -9.16
C ARG A 189 9.11 4.41 -9.96
N ARG A 190 8.83 3.13 -9.72
CA ARG A 190 7.86 2.32 -10.45
C ARG A 190 6.58 2.07 -9.66
N GLN A 191 6.53 2.43 -8.38
CA GLN A 191 5.29 2.32 -7.64
C GLN A 191 4.19 3.17 -8.29
N LYS A 192 2.97 2.65 -8.23
CA LYS A 192 1.77 3.28 -8.81
C LYS A 192 0.83 3.80 -7.71
N ASN A 193 1.36 4.02 -6.50
CA ASN A 193 0.58 4.34 -5.30
C ASN A 193 0.22 5.82 -5.14
N GLU A 194 1.06 6.72 -5.66
CA GLU A 194 0.88 8.17 -5.50
C GLU A 194 -0.46 8.67 -6.07
N PRO A 195 -0.90 8.27 -7.30
CA PRO A 195 -2.22 8.67 -7.79
C PRO A 195 -3.40 8.14 -6.95
N ILE A 196 -3.23 6.99 -6.28
CA ILE A 196 -4.24 6.40 -5.41
C ILE A 196 -4.35 7.20 -4.12
N PHE A 197 -3.20 7.59 -3.58
CA PHE A 197 -3.11 8.42 -2.40
C PHE A 197 -3.80 9.79 -2.59
N ASP A 198 -3.50 10.46 -3.70
CA ASP A 198 -4.10 11.77 -4.01
C ASP A 198 -5.62 11.65 -4.16
N LEU A 199 -6.06 10.65 -4.90
CA LEU A 199 -7.47 10.45 -5.21
C LEU A 199 -8.31 10.01 -4.00
N ILE A 200 -7.73 9.27 -3.05
CA ILE A 200 -8.37 8.95 -1.76
C ILE A 200 -8.45 10.21 -0.87
N THR A 201 -7.40 11.05 -0.89
CA THR A 201 -7.35 12.28 -0.09
C THR A 201 -8.53 13.20 -0.44
N ASP A 202 -8.80 13.39 -1.74
CA ASP A 202 -9.94 14.18 -2.23
C ASP A 202 -11.29 13.63 -1.73
N ILE A 203 -11.46 12.30 -1.71
CA ILE A 203 -12.71 11.65 -1.28
C ILE A 203 -12.93 11.76 0.23
N THR A 204 -11.87 11.61 1.02
CA THR A 204 -11.96 11.75 2.48
C THR A 204 -12.24 13.19 2.91
N LEU A 205 -11.75 14.19 2.15
CA LEU A 205 -12.01 15.60 2.41
C LEU A 205 -13.45 15.99 2.01
N ASP A 206 -13.91 15.56 0.83
CA ASP A 206 -15.31 15.75 0.40
C ASP A 206 -16.31 15.09 1.36
N GLY A 207 -15.97 13.93 1.92
CA GLY A 207 -16.80 13.21 2.88
C GLY A 207 -16.90 13.90 4.26
N GLN A 208 -15.86 14.62 4.69
CA GLN A 208 -15.89 15.40 5.94
C GLN A 208 -16.79 16.64 5.82
N GLU A 209 -16.78 17.32 4.67
CA GLU A 209 -17.69 18.45 4.41
C GLU A 209 -19.16 18.01 4.39
N LEU A 210 -19.46 16.82 3.88
CA LEU A 210 -20.80 16.24 3.88
C LEU A 210 -21.25 15.82 5.29
N SER A 211 -20.36 15.27 6.12
CA SER A 211 -20.68 14.94 7.53
C SER A 211 -20.92 16.17 8.43
N GLY A 212 -20.40 17.34 8.03
CA GLY A 212 -20.70 18.61 8.69
C GLY A 212 -22.11 19.13 8.43
N LEU A 213 -22.77 18.66 7.37
CA LEU A 213 -24.14 19.05 7.00
C LEU A 213 -25.21 18.22 7.72
N ASP A 214 -24.88 17.02 8.21
CA ASP A 214 -25.80 16.14 8.95
C ASP A 214 -26.05 16.58 10.41
N SER A 215 -25.41 17.67 10.87
CA SER A 215 -25.58 18.21 12.23
C SER A 215 -26.53 19.42 12.32
N ASN A 216 -27.21 19.78 11.23
CA ASN A 216 -28.08 20.96 11.17
C ASN A 216 -29.46 20.71 10.54
N PHE A 217 -30.05 19.51 10.69
CA PHE A 217 -31.48 19.28 10.41
C PHE A 217 -32.13 18.31 11.40
#